data_AF-C1LDV4-F1
#
_entry.id   AF-C1LDV4-F1
#
_cell.length_a   1.000
_cell.length_b   1.000
_cell.length_c   1.000
_cell.angle_alpha   90.00
_cell.angle_beta   90.00
_cell.angle_gamma   90.00
#
_symmetry.space_group_name_H-M   'P 1'
#
loop_
_entity.id
_entity.type
_entity.pdbx_description
1 polymer ?
#
loop_
_entity_poly.entity_id
_entity_poly.type
_entity_poly.pdbx_seq_one_letter_code
_entity_poly.pdbx_strand_id
1 'polypeptide(L)'
;MNHLKLVVVGPKECGKSYICNFLSESIDQVTGGYHPTTGVRILEYEQKIKVKGKTSKIDVELWDTSGDNKFETCWPAIFRGSHGVAFVYNPDNSNHEEDLNKWYQAVPLYSDLNEQQMCVICHKKPNTSTLDVFSLPHDFEKILHLSSNIPKDGEKFREQFGKFVSQLARGRLEANEQEELKIVNC
;
A
#
# COMPACT_ATOMS: atom_id res chain seq x y z
N MET A 1 -7.40 -19.31 5.36
CA MET A 1 -7.52 -18.10 4.53
C MET A 1 -6.48 -17.10 5.02
N ASN A 2 -5.23 -17.21 4.55
CA ASN A 2 -4.09 -16.46 5.11
C ASN A 2 -3.47 -15.51 4.08
N HIS A 3 -4.27 -14.91 3.19
CA HIS A 3 -3.77 -13.93 2.23
C HIS A 3 -4.25 -12.51 2.58
N LEU A 4 -3.47 -11.49 2.24
CA LEU A 4 -3.86 -10.08 2.30
C LEU A 4 -3.62 -9.42 0.95
N LYS A 5 -4.72 -9.00 0.32
CA LYS A 5 -4.70 -8.08 -0.81
C LYS A 5 -4.47 -6.64 -0.36
N LEU A 6 -3.36 -6.04 -0.79
CA LEU A 6 -2.99 -4.64 -0.58
C LEU A 6 -2.94 -3.92 -1.93
N VAL A 7 -3.75 -2.87 -2.08
CA VAL A 7 -3.75 -2.06 -3.31
C VAL A 7 -2.76 -0.91 -3.16
N VAL A 8 -1.82 -0.81 -4.10
CA VAL A 8 -0.80 0.24 -4.11
C VAL A 8 -1.16 1.26 -5.18
N VAL A 9 -1.53 2.48 -4.77
CA VAL A 9 -2.07 3.54 -5.63
C VAL A 9 -1.28 4.84 -5.52
N GLY A 10 -1.46 5.73 -6.50
CA GLY A 10 -0.80 7.02 -6.54
C GLY A 10 -0.38 7.43 -7.96
N PRO A 11 0.22 8.62 -8.12
CA PRO A 11 0.51 9.22 -9.41
C PRO A 11 1.53 8.44 -10.26
N LYS A 12 1.69 8.80 -11.53
CA LYS A 12 2.79 8.25 -12.36
C LYS A 12 4.14 8.60 -11.73
N GLU A 13 5.12 7.73 -11.94
CA GLU A 13 6.51 7.96 -11.49
C GLU A 13 6.72 8.20 -9.99
N CYS A 14 5.74 7.98 -9.11
CA CYS A 14 5.93 8.18 -7.67
C CYS A 14 6.71 7.06 -6.95
N GLY A 15 6.99 5.94 -7.63
CA GLY A 15 7.80 4.84 -7.09
C GLY A 15 7.04 3.58 -6.66
N LYS A 16 5.74 3.45 -6.97
CA LYS A 16 4.92 2.26 -6.63
C LYS A 16 5.60 0.94 -6.98
N SER A 17 5.95 0.75 -8.26
CA SER A 17 6.56 -0.50 -8.72
C SER A 17 7.93 -0.75 -8.08
N TYR A 18 8.69 0.30 -7.79
CA TYR A 18 9.99 0.19 -7.10
C TYR A 18 9.83 -0.28 -5.66
N ILE A 19 8.85 0.29 -4.94
CA ILE A 19 8.47 -0.17 -3.60
C ILE A 19 7.97 -1.62 -3.64
N CYS A 20 7.08 -1.96 -4.57
CA CYS A 20 6.51 -3.31 -4.64
C CYS A 20 7.58 -4.35 -4.92
N ASN A 21 8.47 -4.09 -5.89
CA ASN A 21 9.58 -4.99 -6.19
C ASN A 21 10.55 -5.13 -5.01
N PHE A 22 10.87 -4.02 -4.32
CA PHE A 22 11.70 -4.08 -3.12
C PHE A 22 11.07 -4.95 -2.03
N LEU A 23 9.77 -4.73 -1.72
CA LEU A 23 9.06 -5.47 -0.69
C LEU A 23 8.94 -6.96 -1.04
N SER A 24 8.63 -7.28 -2.30
CA SER A 24 8.45 -8.66 -2.76
C SER A 24 9.75 -9.36 -3.17
N GLU A 25 10.90 -8.70 -3.05
CA GLU A 25 12.20 -9.20 -3.53
C GLU A 25 12.17 -9.62 -5.01
N SER A 26 11.30 -8.99 -5.81
CA SER A 26 11.19 -9.26 -7.24
C SER A 26 12.38 -8.69 -7.99
N ILE A 27 12.97 -9.51 -8.86
CA ILE A 27 14.18 -9.21 -9.63
C ILE A 27 13.88 -8.24 -10.80
N ASP A 28 12.61 -7.91 -11.06
CA ASP A 28 12.16 -7.12 -12.22
C ASP A 28 12.70 -5.69 -12.34
N GLN A 29 13.57 -5.20 -11.46
CA GLN A 29 14.16 -3.85 -11.58
C GLN A 29 15.62 -3.76 -11.17
N VAL A 30 16.54 -3.86 -12.16
CA VAL A 30 17.85 -3.16 -12.06
C VAL A 30 18.33 -2.56 -13.39
N THR A 31 17.85 -2.98 -14.57
CA THR A 31 18.44 -2.53 -15.85
C THR A 31 17.47 -1.77 -16.75
N GLY A 32 17.52 -0.44 -16.68
CA GLY A 32 17.00 0.45 -17.73
C GLY A 32 15.74 1.24 -17.38
N GLY A 33 15.91 2.53 -17.07
CA GLY A 33 14.87 3.57 -17.22
C GLY A 33 13.55 3.41 -16.45
N TYR A 34 12.63 4.34 -16.69
CA TYR A 34 11.25 4.26 -16.21
C TYR A 34 10.39 3.53 -17.24
N HIS A 35 9.62 2.54 -16.76
CA HIS A 35 8.63 1.82 -17.55
C HIS A 35 7.26 1.94 -16.87
N PRO A 36 6.26 2.59 -17.50
CA PRO A 36 4.92 2.71 -16.91
C PRO A 36 4.23 1.36 -16.70
N THR A 37 3.67 1.15 -15.51
CA THR A 37 2.78 0.02 -15.25
C THR A 37 1.55 0.11 -16.16
N THR A 38 1.24 -0.97 -16.85
CA THR A 38 0.04 -1.09 -17.70
C THR A 38 -1.05 -1.82 -16.92
N GLY A 39 -2.14 -1.12 -16.58
CA GLY A 39 -3.23 -1.70 -15.78
C GLY A 39 -2.81 -1.97 -14.33
N VAL A 40 -2.53 -3.23 -14.01
CA VAL A 40 -2.14 -3.69 -12.67
C VAL A 40 -1.14 -4.85 -12.77
N ARG A 41 -0.15 -4.86 -11.87
CA ARG A 41 0.76 -5.99 -11.63
C ARG A 41 0.50 -6.53 -10.23
N ILE A 42 0.44 -7.85 -10.07
CA ILE A 42 0.27 -8.49 -8.76
C ILE A 42 1.60 -9.12 -8.40
N LEU A 43 2.15 -8.73 -7.25
CA LEU A 43 3.37 -9.30 -6.69
C LEU A 43 3.05 -9.93 -5.34
N GLU A 44 3.57 -11.12 -5.11
CA GLU A 44 3.30 -11.88 -3.89
C GLU A 44 4.56 -11.99 -3.03
N TYR A 45 4.39 -11.89 -1.71
CA TYR A 45 5.45 -12.19 -0.77
C TYR A 45 4.89 -12.69 0.57
N GLU A 46 5.72 -13.40 1.33
CA GLU A 46 5.35 -13.90 2.66
C GLU A 46 5.73 -12.88 3.75
N GLN A 47 4.75 -12.49 4.58
CA GLN A 47 5.01 -11.70 5.79
C GLN A 47 4.92 -12.59 7.04
N LYS A 48 5.95 -12.53 7.89
CA LYS A 48 5.89 -13.13 9.24
C LYS A 48 5.11 -12.21 10.17
N ILE A 49 4.12 -12.76 10.85
CA ILE A 49 3.31 -12.07 11.86
C ILE A 49 3.31 -12.84 13.18
N LYS A 50 3.14 -12.14 14.29
CA LYS A 50 2.89 -12.76 15.61
C LYS A 50 1.41 -12.68 15.94
N VAL A 51 0.79 -13.85 16.12
CA VAL A 51 -0.63 -14.02 16.49
C VAL A 51 -0.69 -14.90 17.73
N LYS A 52 -1.30 -14.42 18.81
CA LYS A 52 -1.48 -15.17 20.07
C LYS A 52 -0.16 -15.81 20.58
N GLY A 53 0.95 -15.07 20.46
CA GLY A 53 2.29 -15.53 20.86
C GLY A 53 3.00 -16.50 19.90
N LYS A 54 2.32 -16.99 18.85
CA LYS A 54 2.91 -17.85 17.83
C LYS A 54 3.31 -17.04 16.60
N THR A 55 4.43 -17.41 15.98
CA THR A 55 4.84 -16.86 14.69
C THR A 55 4.11 -17.61 13.59
N SER A 56 3.37 -16.88 12.76
CA SER A 56 2.68 -17.39 11.58
C SER A 56 3.14 -16.63 10.34
N LYS A 57 2.94 -17.24 9.18
CA LYS A 57 3.15 -16.59 7.88
C LYS A 57 1.80 -16.27 7.25
N ILE A 58 1.75 -15.16 6.54
CA ILE A 58 0.64 -14.78 5.68
C ILE A 58 1.18 -14.42 4.30
N ASP A 59 0.39 -14.70 3.27
CA ASP A 59 0.68 -14.31 1.91
C ASP A 59 0.18 -12.88 1.70
N VAL A 60 0.97 -12.03 1.07
CA VAL A 60 0.61 -10.64 0.79
C VAL A 60 0.66 -10.44 -0.71
N GLU A 61 -0.46 -10.03 -1.28
CA GLU A 61 -0.56 -9.61 -2.68
C GLU A 61 -0.47 -8.08 -2.75
N LEU A 62 0.61 -7.57 -3.33
CA LEU A 62 0.75 -6.17 -3.70
C LEU A 62 0.18 -5.97 -5.10
N TRP A 63 -0.94 -5.27 -5.18
CA TRP A 63 -1.57 -4.86 -6.42
C TRP A 63 -0.97 -3.51 -6.85
N ASP A 64 0.16 -3.55 -7.57
CA ASP A 64 0.85 -2.40 -8.15
C ASP A 64 0.03 -1.83 -9.31
N THR A 65 -0.63 -0.70 -9.08
CA THR A 65 -1.54 -0.09 -10.06
C THR A 65 -0.85 0.90 -10.99
N SER A 66 -1.39 1.07 -12.19
CA SER A 66 -1.00 2.19 -13.05
C SER A 66 -1.46 3.52 -12.45
N GLY A 67 -0.60 4.53 -12.53
CA GLY A 67 -0.99 5.92 -12.24
C GLY A 67 -1.61 6.64 -13.44
N ASP A 68 -1.94 5.93 -14.52
CA ASP A 68 -2.52 6.50 -15.73
C ASP A 68 -4.04 6.50 -15.69
N ASN A 69 -4.64 7.70 -15.79
CA ASN A 69 -6.08 7.91 -15.71
C ASN A 69 -6.86 7.09 -16.75
N LYS A 70 -6.24 6.67 -17.86
CA LYS A 70 -6.87 5.76 -18.83
C LYS A 70 -7.30 4.41 -18.24
N PHE A 71 -6.77 4.03 -17.07
CA PHE A 71 -7.15 2.81 -16.35
C PHE A 71 -8.13 3.07 -15.19
N GLU A 72 -8.67 4.28 -15.04
CA GLU A 72 -9.66 4.63 -14.01
C GLU A 72 -10.88 3.71 -14.03
N THR A 73 -11.32 3.29 -15.22
CA THR A 73 -12.45 2.36 -15.36
C THR A 73 -12.20 0.99 -14.72
N CYS A 74 -10.94 0.64 -14.43
CA CYS A 74 -10.57 -0.61 -13.78
C CYS A 74 -10.56 -0.50 -12.24
N TRP A 75 -10.65 0.70 -11.66
CA TRP A 75 -10.59 0.92 -10.21
C TRP A 75 -11.60 0.10 -9.41
N PRO A 76 -12.89 -0.01 -9.81
CA PRO A 76 -13.84 -0.84 -9.07
C PRO A 76 -13.37 -2.29 -8.91
N ALA A 77 -12.80 -2.87 -9.96
CA ALA A 77 -12.28 -4.24 -9.93
C ALA A 77 -10.99 -4.36 -9.10
N ILE A 78 -10.13 -3.34 -9.15
CA ILE A 78 -8.87 -3.29 -8.40
C ILE A 78 -9.14 -3.20 -6.89
N PHE A 79 -10.04 -2.31 -6.45
CA PHE A 79 -10.33 -2.10 -5.02
C PHE A 79 -11.20 -3.20 -4.40
N ARG A 80 -12.00 -3.92 -5.20
CA ARG A 80 -12.87 -4.98 -4.68
C ARG A 80 -12.09 -6.03 -3.90
N GLY A 81 -12.53 -6.29 -2.67
CA GLY A 81 -11.93 -7.28 -1.77
C GLY A 81 -10.53 -6.91 -1.28
N SER A 82 -10.13 -5.63 -1.39
CA SER A 82 -8.90 -5.14 -0.77
C SER A 82 -9.00 -5.18 0.76
N HIS A 83 -7.89 -5.48 1.42
CA HIS A 83 -7.77 -5.50 2.88
C HIS A 83 -7.06 -4.25 3.41
N GLY A 84 -6.38 -3.52 2.53
CA GLY A 84 -5.81 -2.22 2.81
C GLY A 84 -5.31 -1.53 1.55
N VAL A 85 -5.00 -0.24 1.69
CA VAL A 85 -4.53 0.62 0.61
C VAL A 85 -3.23 1.32 1.02
N ALA A 86 -2.25 1.30 0.14
CA ALA A 86 -1.01 2.07 0.27
C ALA A 86 -1.00 3.18 -0.79
N PHE A 87 -1.13 4.43 -0.34
CA PHE A 87 -0.98 5.61 -1.18
C PHE A 87 0.51 5.95 -1.31
N VAL A 88 1.02 6.14 -2.51
CA VAL A 88 2.43 6.44 -2.74
C VAL A 88 2.56 7.76 -3.48
N TYR A 89 3.45 8.63 -3.01
CA TYR A 89 3.80 9.86 -3.70
C TYR A 89 5.29 10.16 -3.58
N ASN A 90 5.77 10.94 -4.54
CA ASN A 90 7.09 11.55 -4.49
C ASN A 90 6.94 13.00 -4.01
N PRO A 91 7.53 13.40 -2.87
CA PRO A 91 7.41 14.77 -2.34
C PRO A 91 8.04 15.83 -3.25
N ASP A 92 8.97 15.46 -4.13
CA ASP A 92 9.61 16.40 -5.07
C ASP A 92 8.71 16.81 -6.26
N ASN A 93 7.51 16.24 -6.38
CA ASN A 93 6.54 16.64 -7.40
C ASN A 93 5.27 17.19 -6.74
N SER A 94 5.08 18.50 -6.80
CA SER A 94 3.94 19.21 -6.21
C SER A 94 2.58 18.76 -6.75
N ASN A 95 2.52 18.30 -8.00
CA ASN A 95 1.25 17.87 -8.61
C ASN A 95 0.72 16.56 -8.01
N HIS A 96 1.57 15.80 -7.30
CA HIS A 96 1.18 14.53 -6.72
C HIS A 96 0.17 14.68 -5.58
N GLU A 97 0.07 15.85 -4.94
CA GLU A 97 -0.91 16.14 -3.90
C GLU A 97 -2.35 16.03 -4.42
N GLU A 98 -2.64 16.73 -5.51
CA GLU A 98 -3.97 16.74 -6.12
C GLU A 98 -4.38 15.35 -6.59
N ASP A 99 -3.43 14.63 -7.20
CA ASP A 99 -3.67 13.27 -7.68
C ASP A 99 -3.89 12.27 -6.54
N LEU A 100 -3.17 12.40 -5.42
CA LEU A 100 -3.41 11.60 -4.21
C LEU A 100 -4.83 11.78 -3.69
N ASN A 101 -5.35 13.00 -3.69
CA ASN A 101 -6.71 13.28 -3.23
C ASN A 101 -7.77 12.55 -4.08
N LYS A 102 -7.57 12.47 -5.41
CA LYS A 102 -8.44 11.69 -6.31
C LYS A 102 -8.48 10.21 -5.90
N TRP A 103 -7.33 9.63 -5.60
CA TRP A 103 -7.24 8.25 -5.12
C TRP A 103 -7.93 8.06 -3.77
N TYR A 104 -7.73 8.98 -2.82
CA TYR A 104 -8.36 8.91 -1.51
C TYR A 104 -9.89 8.93 -1.61
N GLN A 105 -10.43 9.85 -2.40
CA GLN A 105 -11.88 9.96 -2.64
C GLN A 105 -12.46 8.72 -3.35
N ALA A 106 -11.66 7.98 -4.11
CA ALA A 106 -12.10 6.77 -4.80
C ALA A 106 -12.23 5.55 -3.87
N VAL A 107 -11.44 5.47 -2.79
CA VAL A 107 -11.45 4.32 -1.88
C VAL A 107 -12.84 4.00 -1.29
N PRO A 108 -13.58 4.97 -0.70
CA PRO A 108 -14.90 4.68 -0.14
C PRO A 108 -15.98 4.39 -1.20
N LEU A 109 -15.72 4.68 -2.49
CA LEU A 109 -16.65 4.36 -3.58
C LEU A 109 -16.57 2.88 -3.99
N TYR A 110 -15.43 2.23 -3.74
CA TYR A 110 -15.12 0.90 -4.27
C TYR A 110 -14.67 -0.12 -3.22
N SER A 111 -14.61 0.28 -1.94
CA SER A 111 -14.25 -0.57 -0.81
C SER A 111 -14.83 -0.04 0.51
N ASP A 112 -14.96 -0.92 1.50
CA ASP A 112 -15.44 -0.58 2.85
C ASP A 112 -14.29 -0.32 3.85
N LEU A 113 -13.14 0.12 3.35
CA LEU A 113 -11.94 0.32 4.16
C LEU A 113 -12.02 1.59 5.00
N ASN A 114 -11.54 1.51 6.24
CA ASN A 114 -11.33 2.66 7.12
C ASN A 114 -9.87 3.14 7.13
N GLU A 115 -9.62 4.28 7.77
CA GLU A 115 -8.29 4.91 7.84
C GLU A 115 -7.21 4.00 8.45
N GLN A 116 -7.58 3.11 9.39
CA GLN A 116 -6.65 2.15 10.00
C GLN A 116 -6.18 1.06 9.03
N GLN A 117 -6.89 0.90 7.91
CA GLN A 117 -6.53 -0.02 6.83
C GLN A 117 -5.73 0.66 5.71
N MET A 118 -5.33 1.91 5.92
CA MET A 118 -4.63 2.72 4.94
C MET A 118 -3.24 3.13 5.45
N CYS A 119 -2.30 3.31 4.53
CA CYS A 119 -1.07 4.05 4.81
C CYS A 119 -0.71 4.97 3.64
N VAL A 120 0.00 6.06 3.95
CA VAL A 120 0.61 6.95 2.97
C VAL A 120 2.12 6.78 3.02
N ILE A 121 2.72 6.59 1.85
CA ILE A 121 4.15 6.37 1.67
C ILE A 121 4.73 7.56 0.93
N CYS A 122 5.51 8.35 1.67
CA CYS A 122 6.37 9.40 1.11
C CYS A 122 7.64 8.74 0.56
N HIS A 123 7.70 8.54 -0.75
CA HIS A 123 8.82 7.88 -1.42
C HIS A 123 9.85 8.88 -1.94
N LYS A 124 10.99 8.95 -1.26
CA LYS A 124 12.15 9.76 -1.66
C LYS A 124 13.02 8.96 -2.63
N LYS A 125 13.07 9.42 -3.88
CA LYS A 125 13.93 8.83 -4.91
C LYS A 125 15.42 9.04 -4.57
N PRO A 126 16.33 8.21 -5.12
CA PRO A 126 17.76 8.49 -5.04
C PRO A 126 18.06 9.89 -5.60
N ASN A 127 18.89 10.66 -4.88
CA ASN A 127 19.36 12.01 -5.27
C ASN A 127 18.30 13.14 -5.31
N THR A 128 17.16 12.99 -4.65
CA THR A 128 16.21 14.11 -4.51
C THR A 128 16.48 15.01 -3.31
N SER A 129 15.85 16.20 -3.33
CA SER A 129 16.09 17.29 -2.39
C SER A 129 15.73 16.90 -0.95
N THR A 130 16.45 17.47 0.02
CA THR A 130 16.20 17.24 1.46
C THR A 130 15.03 18.04 2.00
N LEU A 131 14.38 18.87 1.17
CA LEU A 131 13.36 19.80 1.61
C LEU A 131 12.12 19.05 2.11
N ASP A 132 11.52 19.61 3.16
CA ASP A 132 10.35 19.08 3.79
C ASP A 132 9.15 19.13 2.84
N VAL A 133 8.71 17.92 2.50
CA VAL A 133 7.37 17.45 2.16
C VAL A 133 6.29 18.55 2.18
N PHE A 134 5.60 18.73 1.05
CA PHE A 134 4.35 19.51 1.04
C PHE A 134 3.36 18.88 2.04
N SER A 135 2.64 19.71 2.80
CA SER A 135 1.66 19.21 3.77
C SER A 135 0.57 18.45 3.01
N LEU A 136 0.39 17.18 3.31
CA LEU A 136 -0.75 16.44 2.78
C LEU A 136 -2.06 17.08 3.27
N PRO A 137 -3.15 16.93 2.50
CA PRO A 137 -4.48 17.37 2.94
C PRO A 137 -4.84 16.79 4.31
N HIS A 138 -5.68 17.50 5.07
CA HIS A 138 -6.14 17.09 6.41
C HIS A 138 -6.80 15.70 6.40
N ASP A 139 -7.36 15.27 5.27
CA ASP A 139 -7.93 13.93 5.08
C ASP A 139 -6.91 12.80 5.28
N PHE A 140 -5.62 13.07 5.09
CA PHE A 140 -4.54 12.11 5.32
C PHE A 140 -3.94 12.17 6.72
N GLU A 141 -4.33 13.14 7.56
CA GLU A 141 -3.70 13.36 8.88
C GLU A 141 -3.86 12.14 9.81
N LYS A 142 -4.99 11.44 9.69
CA LYS A 142 -5.32 10.27 10.52
C LYS A 142 -4.80 8.95 9.95
N ILE A 143 -4.35 8.94 8.69
CA ILE A 143 -3.79 7.75 8.04
C ILE A 143 -2.34 7.56 8.51
N LEU A 144 -1.87 6.32 8.59
CA LEU A 144 -0.48 6.03 8.92
C LEU A 144 0.50 6.58 7.87
N HIS A 145 1.49 7.39 8.27
CA HIS A 145 2.55 7.91 7.38
C HIS A 145 3.82 7.07 7.47
N LEU A 146 4.34 6.65 6.31
CA LEU A 146 5.58 5.91 6.15
C LEU A 146 6.54 6.72 5.26
N SER A 147 7.81 6.78 5.66
CA SER A 147 8.87 7.36 4.83
C SER A 147 9.66 6.26 4.16
N SER A 148 9.85 6.37 2.85
CA SER A 148 10.57 5.39 2.04
C SER A 148 11.76 6.04 1.35
N ASN A 149 12.96 5.69 1.79
CA ASN A 149 14.22 5.95 1.09
C ASN A 149 14.96 4.63 0.94
N ILE A 150 14.51 3.77 0.02
CA ILE A 150 14.99 2.39 -0.08
C ILE A 150 16.51 2.26 -0.18
N PRO A 151 17.23 3.07 -0.99
CA PRO A 151 18.69 2.98 -1.06
C PRO A 151 19.43 3.26 0.26
N LYS A 152 18.87 4.09 1.14
CA LYS A 152 19.50 4.48 2.42
C LYS A 152 18.94 3.71 3.62
N ASP A 153 17.62 3.54 3.65
CA ASP A 153 16.84 3.10 4.82
C ASP A 153 15.83 1.98 4.45
N GLY A 154 16.12 1.18 3.42
CA GLY A 154 15.20 0.15 2.91
C GLY A 154 14.73 -0.85 3.97
N GLU A 155 15.63 -1.38 4.80
CA GLU A 155 15.25 -2.34 5.85
C GLU A 155 14.37 -1.72 6.93
N LYS A 156 14.61 -0.45 7.28
CA LYS A 156 13.75 0.29 8.21
C LYS A 156 12.35 0.48 7.62
N PHE A 157 12.27 0.83 6.34
CA PHE A 157 10.99 0.92 5.62
C PHE A 157 10.28 -0.43 5.58
N ARG A 158 10.99 -1.53 5.28
CA ARG A 158 10.44 -2.90 5.30
C ARG A 158 9.88 -3.26 6.67
N GLU A 159 10.58 -2.93 7.75
CA GLU A 159 10.11 -3.18 9.11
C GLU A 159 8.82 -2.40 9.42
N GLN A 160 8.78 -1.11 9.09
CA GLN A 160 7.60 -0.26 9.32
C GLN A 160 6.40 -0.72 8.49
N PHE A 161 6.61 -1.02 7.21
CA PHE A 161 5.57 -1.57 6.34
C PHE A 161 5.09 -2.94 6.84
N GLY A 162 6.00 -3.80 7.29
CA GLY A 162 5.66 -5.10 7.90
C GLY A 162 4.81 -4.97 9.17
N LYS A 163 5.00 -3.92 9.97
CA LYS A 163 4.13 -3.60 11.13
C LYS A 163 2.71 -3.23 10.69
N PHE A 164 2.59 -2.40 9.64
CA PHE A 164 1.29 -2.08 9.04
C PHE A 164 0.58 -3.33 8.53
N VAL A 165 1.26 -4.17 7.74
CA VAL A 165 0.71 -5.45 7.25
C VAL A 165 0.28 -6.36 8.41
N SER A 166 1.09 -6.42 9.49
CA SER A 166 0.75 -7.19 10.69
C SER A 166 -0.51 -6.67 11.39
N GLN A 167 -0.73 -5.35 11.41
CA GLN A 167 -1.94 -4.74 11.96
C GLN A 167 -3.17 -5.14 11.13
N LEU A 168 -3.09 -5.06 9.80
CA LEU A 168 -4.17 -5.49 8.91
C LEU A 168 -4.54 -6.96 9.14
N ALA A 169 -3.53 -7.82 9.24
CA ALA A 169 -3.72 -9.25 9.47
C ALA A 169 -4.47 -9.52 10.78
N ARG A 170 -4.10 -8.82 11.86
CA ARG A 170 -4.76 -8.97 13.16
C ARG A 170 -6.20 -8.49 13.13
N GLY A 171 -6.46 -7.32 12.56
CA GLY A 171 -7.82 -6.79 12.42
C GLY A 171 -8.73 -7.75 11.66
N ARG A 172 -8.22 -8.41 10.61
CA ARG A 172 -8.96 -9.44 9.87
C ARG A 172 -9.24 -10.69 10.72
N LEU A 173 -8.24 -11.18 11.44
CA LEU A 173 -8.43 -12.36 12.31
C LEU A 173 -9.49 -12.08 13.38
N GLU A 174 -9.48 -10.90 13.98
CA GLU A 174 -10.47 -10.46 14.97
C GLU A 174 -11.88 -10.34 14.37
N ALA A 175 -12.01 -9.76 13.17
CA ALA A 175 -13.28 -9.67 12.46
C ALA A 175 -13.88 -11.05 12.14
N ASN A 176 -13.05 -11.96 11.64
CA ASN A 176 -13.47 -13.34 11.35
C ASN A 176 -13.92 -14.08 12.63
N GLU A 177 -13.17 -13.95 13.74
CA GLU A 177 -13.54 -14.56 15.03
C GLU A 177 -14.90 -14.02 15.53
N GLN A 178 -15.19 -12.73 15.34
CA GLN A 178 -16.47 -12.13 15.71
C GLN A 178 -17.64 -12.60 14.81
N GLU A 179 -17.41 -12.79 13.52
CA GLU A 179 -18.42 -13.32 12.59
C GLU A 179 -18.77 -14.78 12.92
N GLU A 180 -17.78 -15.61 13.20
CA GLU A 180 -17.99 -17.01 13.62
C GLU A 180 -18.82 -17.09 14.92
N LEU A 181 -18.51 -16.24 15.91
CA LEU A 181 -19.26 -16.18 17.16
C LEU A 181 -20.72 -15.74 16.95
N LYS A 182 -21.01 -14.86 15.99
CA LYS A 182 -22.39 -14.47 15.67
C LYS A 182 -23.18 -15.62 15.09
N ILE A 183 -22.57 -16.45 14.23
CA ILE A 183 -23.23 -17.61 13.62
C ILE A 183 -23.54 -18.69 14.67
N VAL A 184 -22.61 -18.94 15.59
CA VAL A 184 -22.79 -19.98 16.64
C VAL A 184 -23.85 -19.61 17.68
N ASN A 185 -24.06 -18.32 17.91
CA ASN A 185 -25.03 -17.83 18.90
C ASN A 185 -26.42 -17.48 18.30
N CYS A 186 -26.64 -17.75 17.02
CA CYS A 186 -27.96 -17.70 16.36
C CYS A 186 -28.61 -19.09 16.35
#